data_AF-A0A0N4XKV3-F1
#
_entry.id   AF-A0A0N4XKV3-F1
#
_cell.length_a   1.000
_cell.length_b   1.000
_cell.length_c   1.000
_cell.angle_alpha   90.00
_cell.angle_beta   90.00
_cell.angle_gamma   90.00
#
_symmetry.space_group_name_H-M   'P 1'
#
loop_
_entity.id
_entity.type
_entity.pdbx_description
1 polymer ?
#
loop_
_entity_poly.entity_id
_entity_poly.type
_entity_poly.pdbx_seq_one_letter_code
_entity_poly.pdbx_strand_id
1 'polypeptide(L)'
;MDNPKCYMTMFKFTIGVLEKNTVENNATLREMLKWLCTLAMKCTDTDHAVERALNTIADDLVQVLSEDGDQCKYSFVEGASQATICDFLASSIDNSLVAVRAVISFAGAFQAKDQRMDEVLSAALNKCDHCCELTSRLLPLHSQFAVQKERLVQTLTTLFSAVQEPVDLMLSNVKNVPEMIEWKSLSILSKLLKERLQAIMAVADEHVGIFNPEEVKDSRKKKNVKRDEVIYVKYVRAREALQSRLLMVSEALKEERLNFQVKKNTIGMRDFRINVNTLKTRVEQNESD
;
A
#
# COMPACT_ATOMS: atom_id res chain seq x y z
N MET A 1 20.79 3.66 25.04
CA MET A 1 20.96 2.47 24.17
C MET A 1 19.63 1.77 24.12
N ASP A 2 19.05 1.70 22.93
CA ASP A 2 17.76 1.09 22.65
C ASP A 2 18.01 -0.37 22.24
N ASN A 3 17.60 -1.35 23.05
CA ASN A 3 17.80 -2.77 22.74
C ASN A 3 16.61 -3.29 21.91
N PRO A 4 16.80 -3.71 20.64
CA PRO A 4 15.72 -4.21 19.77
C PRO A 4 14.95 -5.40 20.37
N LYS A 5 15.61 -6.22 21.19
CA LYS A 5 14.97 -7.35 21.88
C LYS A 5 13.95 -6.88 22.92
N CYS A 6 14.22 -5.77 23.62
CA CYS A 6 13.27 -5.19 24.57
C CYS A 6 12.00 -4.72 23.85
N TYR A 7 12.14 -4.09 22.68
CA TYR A 7 10.98 -3.68 21.87
C TYR A 7 10.15 -4.87 21.41
N MET A 8 10.78 -5.97 20.99
CA MET A 8 10.06 -7.20 20.64
C MET A 8 9.33 -7.81 21.85
N THR A 9 9.96 -7.87 23.02
CA THR A 9 9.30 -8.36 24.24
C THR A 9 8.09 -7.49 24.61
N MET A 10 8.23 -6.17 24.56
CA MET A 10 7.12 -5.25 24.82
C MET A 10 6.02 -5.37 23.77
N PHE A 11 6.36 -5.62 22.49
CA PHE A 11 5.40 -5.83 21.42
C PHE A 11 4.56 -7.07 21.71
N LYS A 12 5.22 -8.21 21.94
CA LYS A 12 4.56 -9.48 22.26
C LYS A 12 3.72 -9.41 23.52
N PHE A 13 4.22 -8.74 24.56
CA PHE A 13 3.45 -8.52 25.78
C PHE A 13 2.18 -7.73 25.49
N THR A 14 2.31 -6.58 24.82
CA THR A 14 1.16 -5.70 24.52
C THR A 14 0.13 -6.41 23.64
N ILE A 15 0.59 -7.14 22.62
CA ILE A 15 -0.28 -7.96 21.77
C ILE A 15 -0.95 -9.09 22.55
N GLY A 16 -0.25 -9.76 23.47
CA GLY A 16 -0.83 -10.80 24.31
C GLY A 16 -1.88 -10.26 25.29
N VAL A 17 -1.74 -9.01 25.75
CA VAL A 17 -2.79 -8.32 26.51
C VAL A 17 -4.00 -8.07 25.61
N LEU A 18 -3.81 -7.50 24.42
CA LEU A 18 -4.92 -7.20 23.50
C LEU A 18 -5.62 -8.45 22.93
N GLU A 19 -4.93 -9.59 22.88
CA GLU A 19 -5.51 -10.87 22.44
C GLU A 19 -6.74 -11.27 23.25
N LYS A 20 -6.71 -11.05 24.57
CA LYS A 20 -7.76 -11.52 25.49
C LYS A 20 -8.70 -10.44 26.00
N ASN A 21 -8.44 -9.16 25.67
CA ASN A 21 -9.14 -8.04 26.28
C ASN A 21 -9.79 -7.17 25.21
N THR A 22 -11.06 -6.83 25.42
CA THR A 22 -11.71 -5.74 24.71
C THR A 22 -11.31 -4.41 25.35
N VAL A 23 -11.21 -3.36 24.56
CA VAL A 23 -10.92 -2.00 25.05
C VAL A 23 -12.10 -1.10 24.67
N GLU A 24 -13.05 -0.93 25.59
CA GLU A 24 -14.29 -0.17 25.35
C GLU A 24 -14.01 1.30 24.98
N ASN A 25 -12.94 1.89 25.55
CA ASN A 25 -12.55 3.25 25.26
C ASN A 25 -11.66 3.32 24.01
N ASN A 26 -12.25 3.73 22.88
CA ASN A 26 -11.55 3.91 21.60
C ASN A 26 -10.35 4.87 21.68
N ALA A 27 -10.34 5.86 22.58
CA ALA A 27 -9.19 6.76 22.73
C ALA A 27 -8.00 6.02 23.37
N THR A 28 -8.25 5.22 24.40
CA THR A 28 -7.24 4.36 25.04
C THR A 28 -6.71 3.34 24.04
N LEU A 29 -7.60 2.68 23.28
CA LEU A 29 -7.20 1.72 22.26
C LEU A 29 -6.29 2.37 21.22
N ARG A 30 -6.64 3.57 20.72
CA ARG A 30 -5.83 4.30 19.74
C ARG A 30 -4.41 4.57 20.24
N GLU A 31 -4.23 4.93 21.51
CA GLU A 31 -2.90 5.12 22.09
C GLU A 31 -2.13 3.80 22.24
N MET A 32 -2.81 2.71 22.61
CA MET A 32 -2.20 1.37 22.64
C MET A 32 -1.74 0.92 21.24
N LEU A 33 -2.54 1.20 20.20
CA LEU A 33 -2.20 0.88 18.82
C LEU A 33 -1.05 1.74 18.28
N LYS A 34 -1.00 3.04 18.62
CA LYS A 34 0.16 3.90 18.32
C LYS A 34 1.43 3.39 18.98
N TRP A 35 1.32 2.95 20.24
CA TRP A 35 2.41 2.33 20.97
C TRP A 35 2.89 1.05 20.27
N LEU A 36 1.98 0.16 19.88
CA LEU A 36 2.30 -1.03 19.10
C LEU A 36 2.99 -0.70 17.76
N CYS A 37 2.52 0.31 17.05
CA CYS A 37 3.17 0.76 15.82
C CYS A 37 4.61 1.22 16.07
N THR A 38 4.85 1.92 17.18
CA THR A 38 6.20 2.37 17.58
C THR A 38 7.09 1.18 17.91
N LEU A 39 6.57 0.19 18.64
CA LEU A 39 7.29 -1.02 18.98
C LEU A 39 7.65 -1.85 17.75
N ALA A 40 6.69 -2.03 16.84
CA ALA A 40 6.87 -2.73 15.56
C ALA A 40 7.98 -2.12 14.70
N MET A 41 8.11 -0.79 14.70
CA MET A 41 9.15 -0.09 13.94
C MET A 41 10.55 -0.20 14.55
N LYS A 42 10.66 -0.49 15.84
CA LYS A 42 11.95 -0.51 16.57
C LYS A 42 12.48 -1.91 16.86
N CYS A 43 11.69 -2.96 16.65
CA CYS A 43 12.12 -4.33 16.90
C CYS A 43 12.81 -4.97 15.68
N THR A 44 13.75 -5.87 15.94
CA THR A 44 14.25 -6.81 14.93
C THR A 44 13.28 -7.98 14.84
N ASP A 45 12.37 -7.96 13.87
CA ASP A 45 11.31 -8.96 13.66
C ASP A 45 11.84 -10.28 13.06
N THR A 46 12.85 -10.87 13.70
CA THR A 46 13.56 -12.05 13.19
C THR A 46 12.70 -13.31 13.17
N ASP A 47 11.67 -13.37 14.00
CA ASP A 47 10.74 -14.50 14.08
C ASP A 47 9.40 -14.22 13.40
N HIS A 48 9.27 -13.10 12.67
CA HIS A 48 8.04 -12.65 12.00
C HIS A 48 6.83 -12.51 12.93
N ALA A 49 7.06 -12.23 14.22
CA ALA A 49 5.99 -12.08 15.20
C ALA A 49 5.17 -10.82 14.94
N VAL A 50 5.80 -9.72 14.54
CA VAL A 50 5.11 -8.46 14.23
C VAL A 50 4.30 -8.62 12.96
N GLU A 51 4.92 -9.13 11.90
CA GLU A 51 4.24 -9.38 10.63
C GLU A 51 3.00 -10.28 10.80
N ARG A 52 3.14 -11.42 11.51
CA ARG A 52 2.01 -12.31 11.78
C ARG A 52 0.90 -11.62 12.58
N ALA A 53 1.25 -10.85 13.61
CA ALA A 53 0.25 -10.14 14.40
C ALA A 53 -0.51 -9.11 13.55
N LEU A 54 0.18 -8.30 12.73
CA LEU A 54 -0.47 -7.32 11.87
C LEU A 54 -1.37 -7.97 10.82
N ASN A 55 -0.91 -9.06 10.20
CA ASN A 55 -1.70 -9.82 9.24
C ASN A 55 -2.95 -10.44 9.90
N THR A 56 -2.81 -11.08 11.06
CA THR A 56 -3.96 -11.60 11.80
C THR A 56 -4.94 -10.49 12.19
N ILE A 57 -4.48 -9.32 12.64
CA ILE A 57 -5.39 -8.21 12.97
C ILE A 57 -6.15 -7.72 11.73
N ALA A 58 -5.51 -7.71 10.55
CA ALA A 58 -6.17 -7.38 9.30
C ALA A 58 -7.21 -8.43 8.90
N ASP A 59 -6.89 -9.71 9.06
CA ASP A 59 -7.79 -10.82 8.78
C ASP A 59 -9.00 -10.79 9.75
N ASP A 60 -8.78 -10.60 11.05
CA ASP A 60 -9.84 -10.42 12.06
C ASP A 60 -10.74 -9.22 11.72
N LEU A 61 -10.18 -8.09 11.24
CA LEU A 61 -10.96 -6.92 10.83
C LEU A 61 -11.89 -7.23 9.65
N VAL A 62 -11.39 -7.97 8.65
CA VAL A 62 -12.20 -8.40 7.50
C VAL A 62 -13.29 -9.38 7.93
N GLN A 63 -12.97 -10.31 8.83
CA GLN A 63 -13.92 -11.29 9.37
C GLN A 63 -15.08 -10.62 10.15
N VAL A 64 -14.77 -9.62 10.99
CA VAL A 64 -15.80 -8.83 11.69
C VAL A 64 -16.69 -8.09 10.69
N LEU A 65 -16.13 -7.63 9.57
CA LEU A 65 -16.86 -6.93 8.51
C LEU A 65 -17.73 -7.86 7.66
N SER A 66 -17.31 -9.11 7.43
CA SER A 66 -18.07 -10.10 6.68
C SER A 66 -19.17 -10.78 7.49
N GLU A 67 -19.26 -10.51 8.81
CA GLU A 67 -20.14 -11.21 9.74
C GLU A 67 -19.91 -12.74 9.74
N ASP A 68 -18.68 -13.16 9.38
CA ASP A 68 -18.30 -14.57 9.44
C ASP A 68 -18.23 -15.01 10.90
N GLY A 69 -19.08 -15.96 11.29
CA GLY A 69 -19.38 -16.34 12.68
C GLY A 69 -18.25 -17.04 13.46
N ASP A 70 -17.02 -16.97 12.98
CA ASP A 70 -15.83 -17.46 13.69
C ASP A 70 -15.38 -16.42 14.74
N GLN A 71 -14.73 -16.86 15.82
CA GLN A 71 -14.17 -15.95 16.82
C GLN A 71 -12.89 -15.29 16.30
N CYS A 72 -12.74 -13.99 16.52
CA CYS A 72 -11.49 -13.30 16.21
C CYS A 72 -10.37 -13.80 17.12
N LYS A 73 -9.14 -13.89 16.60
CA LYS A 73 -8.00 -14.19 17.45
C LYS A 73 -7.73 -13.05 18.44
N TYR A 74 -7.89 -11.81 17.98
CA TYR A 74 -7.72 -10.62 18.81
C TYR A 74 -9.06 -10.03 19.23
N SER A 75 -9.48 -10.28 20.47
CA SER A 75 -10.78 -9.82 20.99
C SER A 75 -10.98 -8.30 20.90
N PHE A 76 -9.90 -7.51 20.97
CA PHE A 76 -10.01 -6.06 20.85
C PHE A 76 -10.55 -5.61 19.48
N VAL A 77 -10.41 -6.41 18.41
CA VAL A 77 -10.88 -6.07 17.06
C VAL A 77 -12.40 -6.05 17.00
N GLU A 78 -13.07 -6.99 17.68
CA GLU A 78 -14.54 -7.10 17.74
C GLU A 78 -15.19 -5.87 18.38
N GLY A 79 -14.55 -5.33 19.42
CA GLY A 79 -15.03 -4.14 20.14
C GLY A 79 -14.53 -2.81 19.59
N ALA A 80 -13.56 -2.84 18.66
CA ALA A 80 -12.96 -1.63 18.13
C ALA A 80 -13.77 -1.04 16.98
N SER A 81 -13.72 0.28 16.84
CA SER A 81 -14.13 0.90 15.58
C SER A 81 -13.22 0.44 14.43
N GLN A 82 -13.83 -0.01 13.32
CA GLN A 82 -13.12 -0.42 12.10
C GLN A 82 -12.14 0.66 11.60
N ALA A 83 -12.53 1.93 11.72
CA ALA A 83 -11.68 3.08 11.38
C ALA A 83 -10.37 3.08 12.19
N THR A 84 -10.44 2.81 13.50
CA THR A 84 -9.26 2.83 14.37
C THR A 84 -8.29 1.68 14.05
N ILE A 85 -8.80 0.49 13.73
CA ILE A 85 -7.95 -0.65 13.32
C ILE A 85 -7.34 -0.39 11.94
N CYS A 86 -8.15 0.06 10.98
CA CYS A 86 -7.67 0.39 9.64
C CYS A 86 -6.60 1.49 9.68
N ASP A 87 -6.82 2.56 10.44
CA ASP A 87 -5.84 3.63 10.62
C ASP A 87 -4.52 3.12 11.22
N PHE A 88 -4.58 2.22 12.20
CA PHE A 88 -3.40 1.60 12.80
C PHE A 88 -2.61 0.76 11.80
N LEU A 89 -3.28 -0.13 11.06
CA LEU A 89 -2.63 -1.01 10.08
C LEU A 89 -2.06 -0.20 8.92
N ALA A 90 -2.84 0.76 8.39
CA ALA A 90 -2.40 1.68 7.35
C ALA A 90 -1.21 2.53 7.79
N SER A 91 -1.19 3.01 9.05
CA SER A 91 -0.05 3.77 9.59
C SER A 91 1.19 2.90 9.77
N SER A 92 1.03 1.63 10.13
CA SER A 92 2.14 0.68 10.22
C SER A 92 2.77 0.41 8.84
N ILE A 93 1.95 0.31 7.80
CA ILE A 93 2.39 0.25 6.40
C ILE A 93 3.13 1.54 6.02
N ASP A 94 2.50 2.69 6.18
CA ASP A 94 3.05 3.98 5.73
C ASP A 94 4.41 4.27 6.41
N ASN A 95 4.51 4.04 7.72
CA ASN A 95 5.76 4.25 8.46
C ASN A 95 6.88 3.31 7.98
N SER A 96 6.54 2.05 7.69
CA SER A 96 7.49 1.09 7.13
C SER A 96 7.99 1.52 5.75
N LEU A 97 7.09 2.01 4.90
CA LEU A 97 7.42 2.47 3.56
C LEU A 97 8.24 3.77 3.59
N VAL A 98 7.92 4.71 4.48
CA VAL A 98 8.74 5.91 4.70
C VAL A 98 10.16 5.54 5.11
N ALA A 99 10.32 4.54 5.99
CA ALA A 99 11.65 4.04 6.37
C ALA A 99 12.40 3.43 5.17
N VAL A 100 11.72 2.66 4.30
CA VAL A 100 12.31 2.14 3.06
C VAL A 100 12.82 3.28 2.19
N ARG A 101 12.02 4.32 1.96
CA ARG A 101 12.42 5.49 1.17
C ARG A 101 13.64 6.19 1.74
N ALA A 102 13.69 6.37 3.07
CA ALA A 102 14.83 6.97 3.75
C ALA A 102 16.11 6.14 3.59
N VAL A 103 16.03 4.82 3.74
CA VAL A 103 17.18 3.90 3.56
C VAL A 103 17.70 3.91 2.13
N ILE A 104 16.80 3.88 1.14
CA ILE A 104 17.19 3.92 -0.27
C ILE A 104 17.79 5.27 -0.67
N SER A 105 17.20 6.37 -0.22
CA SER A 105 17.73 7.71 -0.45
C SER A 105 19.13 7.85 0.15
N PHE A 106 19.33 7.34 1.37
CA PHE A 106 20.64 7.29 2.01
C PHE A 106 21.63 6.43 1.20
N ALA A 107 21.24 5.23 0.76
CA ALA A 107 22.09 4.35 -0.04
C ALA A 107 22.52 5.00 -1.36
N GLY A 108 21.60 5.70 -2.03
CA GLY A 108 21.89 6.43 -3.27
C GLY A 108 22.95 7.52 -3.11
N ALA A 109 23.05 8.14 -1.93
CA ALA A 109 24.06 9.15 -1.65
C ALA A 109 25.50 8.59 -1.51
N PHE A 110 25.64 7.31 -1.15
CA PHE A 110 26.95 6.68 -0.93
C PHE A 110 27.66 6.22 -2.22
N GLN A 111 26.99 6.26 -3.37
CA GLN A 111 27.52 5.89 -4.70
C GLN A 111 28.19 4.50 -4.79
N ALA A 112 27.97 3.60 -3.82
CA ALA A 112 28.48 2.23 -3.88
C ALA A 112 27.75 1.47 -5.00
N LYS A 113 28.50 0.93 -5.96
CA LYS A 113 27.98 0.20 -7.13
C LYS A 113 28.41 -1.26 -7.09
N ASP A 114 28.22 -1.90 -5.93
CA ASP A 114 28.67 -3.27 -5.67
C ASP A 114 27.59 -4.11 -4.97
N GLN A 115 27.95 -5.33 -4.57
CA GLN A 115 27.06 -6.28 -3.91
C GLN A 115 26.32 -5.72 -2.69
N ARG A 116 26.88 -4.74 -1.97
CA ARG A 116 26.23 -4.13 -0.81
C ARG A 116 25.00 -3.33 -1.21
N MET A 117 25.00 -2.76 -2.42
CA MET A 117 23.84 -2.09 -2.99
C MET A 117 22.72 -3.10 -3.27
N ASP A 118 23.06 -4.27 -3.82
CA ASP A 118 22.08 -5.35 -4.05
C ASP A 118 21.47 -5.85 -2.74
N GLU A 119 22.27 -5.98 -1.68
CA GLU A 119 21.78 -6.35 -0.34
C GLU A 119 20.79 -5.32 0.23
N VAL A 120 21.11 -4.02 0.12
CA VAL A 120 20.22 -2.94 0.58
C VAL A 120 18.94 -2.88 -0.24
N LEU A 121 19.02 -2.97 -1.57
CA LEU A 121 17.87 -3.02 -2.46
C LEU A 121 17.00 -4.24 -2.16
N SER A 122 17.61 -5.40 -1.95
CA SER A 122 16.92 -6.64 -1.59
C SER A 122 16.16 -6.50 -0.27
N ALA A 123 16.79 -5.93 0.76
CA ALA A 123 16.15 -5.69 2.05
C ALA A 123 14.97 -4.71 1.94
N ALA A 124 15.13 -3.62 1.20
CA ALA A 124 14.08 -2.64 0.93
C ALA A 124 12.89 -3.26 0.19
N LEU A 125 13.16 -4.03 -0.87
CA LEU A 125 12.11 -4.68 -1.67
C LEU A 125 11.37 -5.76 -0.89
N ASN A 126 12.05 -6.56 -0.06
CA ASN A 126 11.39 -7.50 0.84
C ASN A 126 10.47 -6.78 1.82
N LYS A 127 10.90 -5.64 2.36
CA LYS A 127 10.03 -4.84 3.24
C LYS A 127 8.81 -4.28 2.49
N CYS A 128 8.97 -3.87 1.23
CA CYS A 128 7.85 -3.50 0.36
C CYS A 128 6.91 -4.68 0.09
N ASP A 129 7.43 -5.90 -0.08
CA ASP A 129 6.61 -7.12 -0.25
C ASP A 129 5.73 -7.39 0.96
N HIS A 130 6.29 -7.30 2.18
CA HIS A 130 5.50 -7.46 3.41
C HIS A 130 4.43 -6.36 3.53
N CYS A 131 4.74 -5.13 3.13
CA CYS A 131 3.76 -4.04 3.08
C CYS A 131 2.67 -4.28 2.04
N CYS A 132 3.01 -4.82 0.86
CA CYS A 132 2.04 -5.22 -0.15
C CYS A 132 1.12 -6.32 0.39
N GLU A 133 1.67 -7.29 1.11
CA GLU A 133 0.90 -8.37 1.70
C GLU A 133 -0.15 -7.87 2.70
N LEU A 134 0.23 -6.96 3.60
CA LEU A 134 -0.72 -6.34 4.54
C LEU A 134 -1.71 -5.42 3.81
N THR A 135 -1.26 -4.67 2.80
CA THR A 135 -2.14 -3.83 1.97
C THR A 135 -3.21 -4.66 1.27
N SER A 136 -2.84 -5.82 0.70
CA SER A 136 -3.79 -6.72 0.03
C SER A 136 -4.89 -7.22 0.96
N ARG A 137 -4.58 -7.47 2.24
CA ARG A 137 -5.58 -7.85 3.26
C ARG A 137 -6.54 -6.71 3.60
N LEU A 138 -6.10 -5.47 3.45
CA LEU A 138 -6.93 -4.28 3.68
C LEU A 138 -7.76 -3.88 2.45
N LEU A 139 -7.44 -4.36 1.25
CA LEU A 139 -8.18 -4.01 0.04
C LEU A 139 -9.69 -4.32 0.10
N PRO A 140 -10.15 -5.45 0.68
CA PRO A 140 -11.58 -5.74 0.83
C PRO A 140 -12.37 -4.63 1.54
N LEU A 141 -11.78 -3.90 2.48
CA LEU A 141 -12.44 -2.75 3.12
C LEU A 141 -12.90 -1.72 2.09
N HIS A 142 -12.08 -1.44 1.08
CA HIS A 142 -12.43 -0.53 -0.02
C HIS A 142 -13.31 -1.22 -1.07
N SER A 143 -12.91 -2.40 -1.56
CA SER A 143 -13.54 -3.04 -2.73
C SER A 143 -14.86 -3.74 -2.42
N GLN A 144 -14.97 -4.41 -1.27
CA GLN A 144 -16.15 -5.21 -0.91
C GLN A 144 -17.07 -4.45 0.04
N PHE A 145 -16.50 -3.80 1.07
CA PHE A 145 -17.27 -3.14 2.13
C PHE A 145 -17.48 -1.64 1.90
N ALA A 146 -16.81 -1.05 0.90
CA ALA A 146 -16.89 0.37 0.56
C ALA A 146 -16.58 1.35 1.71
N VAL A 147 -15.75 0.95 2.67
CA VAL A 147 -15.29 1.75 3.82
C VAL A 147 -13.82 2.12 3.71
N GLN A 148 -13.39 3.15 4.45
CA GLN A 148 -11.99 3.58 4.56
C GLN A 148 -11.27 3.89 3.23
N LYS A 149 -12.04 4.21 2.17
CA LYS A 149 -11.53 4.45 0.81
C LYS A 149 -10.38 5.46 0.79
N GLU A 150 -10.58 6.62 1.42
CA GLU A 150 -9.58 7.69 1.43
C GLU A 150 -8.25 7.22 2.04
N ARG A 151 -8.32 6.56 3.20
CA ARG A 151 -7.15 6.10 3.94
C ARG A 151 -6.36 5.06 3.15
N LEU A 152 -7.08 4.12 2.53
CA LEU A 152 -6.47 3.05 1.75
C LEU A 152 -5.84 3.56 0.46
N VAL A 153 -6.47 4.50 -0.23
CA VAL A 153 -5.89 5.11 -1.45
C VAL A 153 -4.64 5.92 -1.13
N GLN A 154 -4.60 6.59 0.03
CA GLN A 154 -3.37 7.23 0.51
C GLN A 154 -2.26 6.20 0.76
N THR A 155 -2.56 5.09 1.43
CA THR A 155 -1.58 4.01 1.66
C THR A 155 -1.12 3.37 0.36
N LEU A 156 -2.01 3.15 -0.61
CA LEU A 156 -1.64 2.71 -1.95
C LEU A 156 -0.69 3.71 -2.62
N THR A 157 -0.98 5.01 -2.54
CA THR A 157 -0.08 6.05 -3.07
C THR A 157 1.31 5.94 -2.44
N THR A 158 1.39 5.83 -1.11
CA THR A 158 2.66 5.63 -0.38
C THR A 158 3.39 4.38 -0.85
N LEU A 159 2.68 3.26 -1.03
CA LEU A 159 3.23 1.97 -1.47
C LEU A 159 3.89 2.08 -2.85
N PHE A 160 3.16 2.60 -3.84
CA PHE A 160 3.70 2.75 -5.19
C PHE A 160 4.90 3.71 -5.23
N SER A 161 4.82 4.84 -4.52
CA SER A 161 5.94 5.78 -4.42
C SER A 161 7.16 5.17 -3.71
N ALA A 162 6.97 4.33 -2.69
CA ALA A 162 8.07 3.70 -1.98
C ALA A 162 8.76 2.59 -2.77
N VAL A 163 8.00 1.82 -3.57
CA VAL A 163 8.56 0.83 -4.51
C VAL A 163 9.31 1.52 -5.65
N GLN A 164 8.91 2.73 -6.04
CA GLN A 164 9.61 3.50 -7.07
C GLN A 164 11.04 3.88 -6.66
N GLU A 165 11.33 4.20 -5.39
CA GLU A 165 12.67 4.64 -4.98
C GLU A 165 13.77 3.58 -5.26
N PRO A 166 13.62 2.28 -4.89
CA PRO A 166 14.56 1.24 -5.32
C PRO A 166 14.75 1.18 -6.84
N VAL A 167 13.68 1.33 -7.61
CA VAL A 167 13.72 1.28 -9.08
C VAL A 167 14.45 2.48 -9.66
N ASP A 168 14.23 3.68 -9.12
CA ASP A 168 14.97 4.88 -9.50
C ASP A 168 16.47 4.73 -9.21
N LEU A 169 16.81 4.13 -8.06
CA LEU A 169 18.21 3.85 -7.72
C LEU A 169 18.82 2.81 -8.66
N MET A 170 18.11 1.73 -9.00
CA MET A 170 18.55 0.77 -10.02
C MET A 170 18.76 1.45 -11.38
N LEU A 171 17.80 2.27 -11.82
CA LEU A 171 17.87 2.99 -13.10
C LEU A 171 19.06 3.94 -13.17
N SER A 172 19.39 4.62 -12.07
CA SER A 172 20.57 5.51 -12.01
C SER A 172 21.89 4.77 -12.17
N ASN A 173 21.92 3.48 -11.83
CA ASN A 173 23.13 2.64 -11.85
C ASN A 173 23.20 1.68 -13.04
N VAL A 174 22.08 1.40 -13.70
CA VAL A 174 21.95 0.36 -14.75
C VAL A 174 22.99 0.44 -15.87
N LYS A 175 23.40 1.65 -16.25
CA LYS A 175 24.42 1.87 -17.31
C LYS A 175 25.85 1.57 -16.85
N ASN A 176 26.09 1.63 -15.55
CA ASN A 176 27.43 1.52 -14.95
C ASN A 176 27.67 0.14 -14.32
N VAL A 177 26.64 -0.69 -14.20
CA VAL A 177 26.67 -1.97 -13.49
C VAL A 177 25.99 -3.03 -14.36
N PRO A 178 26.69 -3.58 -15.37
CA PRO A 178 26.11 -4.57 -16.28
C PRO A 178 25.74 -5.88 -15.57
N GLU A 179 26.44 -6.25 -14.49
CA GLU A 179 26.12 -7.42 -13.66
C GLU A 179 24.81 -7.29 -12.86
N MET A 180 24.15 -6.12 -12.90
CA MET A 180 22.88 -5.90 -12.22
C MET A 180 21.80 -6.92 -12.62
N ILE A 181 21.88 -7.50 -13.82
CA ILE A 181 20.94 -8.54 -14.27
C ILE A 181 20.94 -9.79 -13.38
N GLU A 182 22.06 -10.07 -12.69
CA GLU A 182 22.22 -11.22 -11.79
C GLU A 182 21.85 -10.90 -10.34
N TRP A 183 21.51 -9.63 -10.05
CA TRP A 183 21.21 -9.18 -8.70
C TRP A 183 19.97 -9.84 -8.13
N LYS A 184 20.05 -10.19 -6.84
CA LYS A 184 18.94 -10.79 -6.11
C LYS A 184 17.75 -9.83 -6.04
N SER A 185 18.02 -8.54 -5.91
CA SER A 185 17.01 -7.48 -5.87
C SER A 185 16.13 -7.43 -7.13
N LEU A 186 16.67 -7.71 -8.32
CA LEU A 186 15.85 -7.80 -9.54
C LEU A 186 14.88 -8.97 -9.51
N SER A 187 15.31 -10.11 -8.99
CA SER A 187 14.46 -11.29 -8.85
C SER A 187 13.31 -11.02 -7.86
N ILE A 188 13.62 -10.37 -6.73
CA ILE A 188 12.61 -9.93 -5.75
C ILE A 188 11.66 -8.93 -6.37
N LEU A 189 12.17 -7.92 -7.10
CA LEU A 189 11.35 -6.91 -7.77
C LEU A 189 10.40 -7.55 -8.78
N SER A 190 10.88 -8.44 -9.65
CA SER A 190 10.03 -9.15 -10.62
C SER A 190 8.91 -9.92 -9.92
N LYS A 191 9.21 -10.58 -8.80
CA LYS A 191 8.22 -11.33 -8.02
C LYS A 191 7.17 -10.40 -7.41
N LEU A 192 7.62 -9.35 -6.72
CA LEU A 192 6.78 -8.32 -6.11
C LEU A 192 5.79 -7.71 -7.12
N LEU A 193 6.28 -7.39 -8.31
CA LEU A 193 5.48 -6.81 -9.38
C LEU A 193 4.38 -7.77 -9.85
N LYS A 194 4.75 -9.00 -10.21
CA LYS A 194 3.83 -9.97 -10.82
C LYS A 194 2.84 -10.58 -9.83
N GLU A 195 3.29 -10.87 -8.62
CA GLU A 195 2.48 -11.63 -7.65
C GLU A 195 1.68 -10.72 -6.71
N ARG A 196 2.18 -9.53 -6.38
CA ARG A 196 1.52 -8.63 -5.42
C ARG A 196 0.96 -7.38 -6.07
N LEU A 197 1.82 -6.53 -6.63
CA LEU A 197 1.41 -5.20 -7.09
C LEU A 197 0.41 -5.27 -8.24
N GLN A 198 0.55 -6.25 -9.15
CA GLN A 198 -0.43 -6.46 -10.22
C GLN A 198 -1.83 -6.80 -9.68
N ALA A 199 -1.92 -7.65 -8.66
CA ALA A 199 -3.20 -8.01 -8.03
C ALA A 199 -3.80 -6.81 -7.28
N ILE A 200 -2.97 -6.07 -6.53
CA ILE A 200 -3.38 -4.84 -5.84
C ILE A 200 -3.94 -3.82 -6.85
N MET A 201 -3.26 -3.60 -7.97
CA MET A 201 -3.72 -2.69 -9.02
C MET A 201 -5.04 -3.13 -9.62
N ALA A 202 -5.19 -4.42 -9.95
CA ALA A 202 -6.43 -4.93 -10.54
C ALA A 202 -7.63 -4.64 -9.63
N VAL A 203 -7.51 -4.94 -8.34
CA VAL A 203 -8.58 -4.68 -7.36
C VAL A 203 -8.79 -3.19 -7.16
N ALA A 204 -7.73 -2.40 -7.00
CA ALA A 204 -7.86 -0.96 -6.80
C ALA A 204 -8.54 -0.29 -8.01
N ASP A 205 -8.08 -0.57 -9.23
CA ASP A 205 -8.55 0.07 -10.46
C ASP A 205 -10.01 -0.26 -10.82
N GLU A 206 -10.50 -1.44 -10.46
CA GLU A 206 -11.92 -1.79 -10.61
C GLU A 206 -12.82 -0.93 -9.72
N HIS A 207 -12.29 -0.46 -8.59
CA HIS A 207 -13.02 0.28 -7.56
C HIS A 207 -12.58 1.76 -7.46
N VAL A 208 -11.69 2.21 -8.34
CA VAL A 208 -11.28 3.61 -8.51
C VAL A 208 -12.29 4.28 -9.44
N GLY A 209 -12.91 5.37 -8.97
CA GLY A 209 -13.71 6.24 -9.84
C GLY A 209 -15.14 5.77 -10.15
N ILE A 210 -15.74 4.90 -9.32
CA ILE A 210 -17.21 4.72 -9.33
C ILE A 210 -17.83 6.01 -8.75
N PHE A 211 -17.94 7.04 -9.59
CA PHE A 211 -18.64 8.26 -9.28
C PHE A 211 -20.13 7.98 -9.23
N ASN A 212 -20.76 8.23 -8.08
CA ASN A 212 -22.20 8.22 -7.98
C ASN A 212 -22.73 9.64 -8.29
N PRO A 213 -23.30 9.90 -9.48
CA PRO A 213 -23.72 11.25 -9.89
C PRO A 213 -24.78 11.86 -8.96
N GLU A 214 -25.50 11.03 -8.21
CA GLU A 214 -26.44 11.43 -7.15
C GLU A 214 -25.76 12.16 -5.98
N GLU A 215 -24.47 11.90 -5.71
CA GLU A 215 -23.73 12.54 -4.61
C GLU A 215 -23.33 13.99 -4.90
N VAL A 216 -23.41 14.43 -6.16
CA VAL A 216 -22.95 15.77 -6.57
C VAL A 216 -24.01 16.86 -6.32
N LYS A 217 -25.26 16.48 -6.03
CA LYS A 217 -26.38 17.41 -5.81
C LYS A 217 -26.31 18.15 -4.46
N ASP A 218 -25.57 17.61 -3.48
CA ASP A 218 -25.43 18.21 -2.15
C ASP A 218 -24.06 18.90 -1.98
N SER A 219 -24.07 20.16 -1.56
CA SER A 219 -22.88 21.03 -1.47
C SER A 219 -21.78 20.49 -0.54
N ARG A 220 -22.14 19.79 0.55
CA ARG A 220 -21.16 19.10 1.43
C ARG A 220 -20.57 17.87 0.77
N LYS A 221 -21.40 17.07 0.08
CA LYS A 221 -20.96 15.88 -0.63
C LYS A 221 -20.04 16.24 -1.80
N LYS A 222 -20.31 17.35 -2.51
CA LYS A 222 -19.44 17.91 -3.56
C LYS A 222 -18.01 18.22 -3.10
N LYS A 223 -17.81 18.65 -1.85
CA LYS A 223 -16.46 18.91 -1.29
C LYS A 223 -15.71 17.61 -1.03
N ASN A 224 -16.39 16.58 -0.55
CA ASN A 224 -15.80 15.25 -0.33
C ASN A 224 -15.43 14.60 -1.66
N VAL A 225 -16.30 14.67 -2.67
CA VAL A 225 -16.03 14.17 -4.03
C VAL A 225 -14.76 14.79 -4.63
N LYS A 226 -14.55 16.11 -4.50
CA LYS A 226 -13.32 16.77 -4.96
C LYS A 226 -12.06 16.30 -4.22
N ARG A 227 -12.18 16.03 -2.92
CA ARG A 227 -11.07 15.52 -2.10
C ARG A 227 -10.69 14.11 -2.54
N ASP A 228 -11.68 13.25 -2.75
CA ASP A 228 -11.49 11.88 -3.23
C ASP A 228 -10.84 11.89 -4.61
N GLU A 229 -11.31 12.73 -5.53
CA GLU A 229 -10.71 12.92 -6.86
C GLU A 229 -9.22 13.26 -6.77
N VAL A 230 -8.83 14.21 -5.92
CA VAL A 230 -7.42 14.59 -5.74
C VAL A 230 -6.57 13.42 -5.23
N ILE A 231 -7.13 12.60 -4.34
CA ILE A 231 -6.41 11.47 -3.73
C ILE A 231 -6.26 10.32 -4.73
N TYR A 232 -7.31 10.01 -5.49
CA TYR A 232 -7.24 9.03 -6.58
C TYR A 232 -6.28 9.46 -7.70
N VAL A 233 -6.28 10.75 -8.08
CA VAL A 233 -5.32 11.27 -9.07
C VAL A 233 -3.87 11.11 -8.59
N LYS A 234 -3.60 11.33 -7.30
CA LYS A 234 -2.25 11.09 -6.74
C LYS A 234 -1.85 9.62 -6.81
N TYR A 235 -2.76 8.71 -6.47
CA TYR A 235 -2.53 7.27 -6.59
C TYR A 235 -2.20 6.87 -8.03
N VAL A 236 -3.02 7.29 -9.00
CA VAL A 236 -2.83 7.00 -10.43
C VAL A 236 -1.46 7.49 -10.91
N ARG A 237 -1.08 8.72 -10.55
CA ARG A 237 0.24 9.27 -10.89
C ARG A 237 1.39 8.48 -10.30
N ALA A 238 1.29 8.08 -9.03
CA ALA A 238 2.34 7.28 -8.38
C ALA A 238 2.51 5.91 -9.05
N ARG A 239 1.40 5.26 -9.41
CA ARG A 239 1.38 4.00 -10.14
C ARG A 239 2.00 4.12 -11.53
N GLU A 240 1.62 5.14 -12.29
CA GLU A 240 2.15 5.39 -13.64
C GLU A 240 3.63 5.76 -13.65
N ALA A 241 4.07 6.53 -12.65
CA ALA A 241 5.49 6.83 -12.46
C ALA A 241 6.29 5.54 -12.26
N LEU A 242 5.84 4.63 -11.38
CA LEU A 242 6.49 3.33 -11.19
C LEU A 242 6.53 2.51 -12.49
N GLN A 243 5.42 2.41 -13.22
CA GLN A 243 5.35 1.69 -14.50
C GLN A 243 6.35 2.25 -15.52
N SER A 244 6.43 3.57 -15.64
CA SER A 244 7.36 4.25 -16.55
C SER A 244 8.82 3.96 -16.18
N ARG A 245 9.17 4.01 -14.89
CA ARG A 245 10.54 3.71 -14.42
C ARG A 245 10.93 2.25 -14.67
N LEU A 246 10.02 1.32 -14.41
CA LEU A 246 10.23 -0.11 -14.65
C LEU A 246 10.46 -0.41 -16.13
N LEU A 247 9.73 0.25 -17.03
CA LEU A 247 9.96 0.12 -18.47
C LEU A 247 11.38 0.55 -18.85
N MET A 248 11.85 1.69 -18.33
CA MET A 248 13.22 2.16 -18.60
C MET A 248 14.29 1.19 -18.09
N VAL A 249 14.09 0.59 -16.90
CA VAL A 249 15.02 -0.41 -16.35
C VAL A 249 14.98 -1.69 -17.19
N SER A 250 13.78 -2.16 -17.56
CA SER A 250 13.57 -3.34 -18.40
C SER A 250 14.27 -3.20 -19.76
N GLU A 251 14.12 -2.04 -20.42
CA GLU A 251 14.78 -1.76 -21.69
C GLU A 251 16.31 -1.69 -21.56
N ALA A 252 16.81 -1.03 -20.50
CA ALA A 252 18.24 -0.87 -20.27
C ALA A 252 18.95 -2.20 -19.98
N LEU A 253 18.29 -3.09 -19.23
CA LEU A 253 18.81 -4.43 -18.90
C LEU A 253 18.47 -5.49 -19.95
N LYS A 254 17.60 -5.18 -20.92
CA LYS A 254 16.98 -6.14 -21.83
C LYS A 254 16.29 -7.28 -21.07
N GLU A 255 15.61 -6.93 -19.98
CA GLU A 255 15.02 -7.87 -19.04
C GLU A 255 13.50 -7.82 -19.09
N GLU A 256 12.88 -8.72 -19.86
CA GLU A 256 11.43 -8.79 -20.02
C GLU A 256 10.70 -9.16 -18.72
N ARG A 257 11.38 -9.77 -17.74
CA ARG A 257 10.75 -10.09 -16.45
C ARG A 257 10.24 -8.85 -15.71
N LEU A 258 10.84 -7.69 -15.96
CA LEU A 258 10.48 -6.40 -15.36
C LEU A 258 9.39 -5.66 -16.14
N ASN A 259 8.89 -6.23 -17.25
CA ASN A 259 7.82 -5.63 -18.03
C ASN A 259 6.51 -5.65 -17.22
N PHE A 260 6.31 -4.59 -16.44
CA PHE A 260 5.17 -4.38 -15.57
C PHE A 260 4.07 -3.60 -16.31
N GLN A 261 3.57 -4.20 -17.39
CA GLN A 261 2.38 -3.74 -18.07
C GLN A 261 1.21 -4.64 -17.69
N VAL A 262 0.08 -4.02 -17.36
CA VAL A 262 -1.17 -4.77 -17.22
C VAL A 262 -1.53 -5.29 -18.61
N LYS A 263 -1.56 -6.61 -18.81
CA LYS A 263 -2.22 -7.18 -20.00
C LYS A 263 -3.67 -6.69 -19.98
N LYS A 264 -4.08 -5.96 -21.02
CA LYS A 264 -5.33 -5.17 -21.10
C LYS A 264 -5.31 -3.82 -20.36
N ASN A 265 -4.15 -3.15 -20.27
CA ASN A 265 -4.09 -1.72 -19.95
C ASN A 265 -4.70 -0.88 -21.11
N THR A 266 -6.02 -0.90 -21.21
CA THR A 266 -6.81 0.14 -21.89
C THR A 266 -6.83 1.44 -21.09
N ILE A 267 -5.85 1.69 -20.20
CA ILE A 267 -5.86 2.89 -19.34
C ILE A 267 -5.59 4.16 -20.15
N GLY A 268 -4.75 4.10 -21.19
CA GLY A 268 -4.66 5.21 -22.17
C GLY A 268 -5.99 5.54 -22.86
N MET A 269 -7.01 4.69 -22.75
CA MET A 269 -8.39 4.93 -23.22
C MET A 269 -9.40 5.12 -22.07
N ARG A 270 -9.05 4.85 -20.80
CA ARG A 270 -9.93 5.08 -19.64
C ARG A 270 -9.83 6.50 -19.08
N ASP A 271 -8.78 7.25 -19.42
CA ASP A 271 -8.68 8.70 -19.18
C ASP A 271 -9.80 9.50 -19.86
N PHE A 272 -10.54 8.88 -20.79
CA PHE A 272 -11.75 9.43 -21.40
C PHE A 272 -13.04 8.74 -20.96
N ARG A 273 -13.14 8.23 -19.72
CA ARG A 273 -14.47 8.05 -19.10
C ARG A 273 -15.05 9.41 -18.71
N ILE A 274 -15.19 10.28 -19.70
CA ILE A 274 -16.34 11.16 -19.72
C ILE A 274 -17.54 10.21 -19.71
N ASN A 275 -18.31 10.25 -18.63
CA ASN A 275 -19.49 9.42 -18.47
C ASN A 275 -20.34 9.59 -19.73
N VAL A 276 -20.42 8.54 -20.57
CA VAL A 276 -21.05 8.61 -21.90
C VAL A 276 -22.51 9.04 -21.77
N ASN A 277 -23.14 8.71 -20.64
CA ASN A 277 -24.46 9.20 -20.30
C ASN A 277 -24.46 10.72 -20.08
N THR A 278 -23.46 11.28 -19.40
CA THR A 278 -23.28 12.73 -19.19
C THR A 278 -22.88 13.49 -20.46
N LEU A 279 -22.16 12.85 -21.39
CA LEU A 279 -21.95 13.40 -22.74
C LEU A 279 -23.25 13.41 -23.54
N LYS A 280 -24.00 12.31 -23.55
CA LYS A 280 -25.32 12.26 -24.18
C LYS A 280 -26.25 13.33 -23.64
N THR A 281 -26.33 13.49 -22.32
CA THR A 281 -27.21 14.53 -21.73
C THR A 281 -26.78 15.94 -22.13
N ARG A 282 -25.47 16.22 -22.25
CA ARG A 282 -24.97 17.54 -22.66
C ARG A 282 -25.11 17.80 -24.17
N VAL A 283 -25.03 16.77 -25.00
CA VAL A 283 -25.25 16.87 -26.44
C VAL A 283 -26.75 17.06 -26.73
N GLU A 284 -27.62 16.28 -26.08
CA GLU A 284 -29.07 16.43 -26.20
C GLU A 284 -29.57 17.78 -25.68
N GLN A 285 -28.95 18.34 -24.63
CA GLN A 285 -29.25 19.69 -24.12
C GLN A 285 -28.79 20.81 -25.06
N ASN A 286 -27.73 20.61 -25.85
CA ASN A 286 -27.26 21.60 -26.82
C ASN A 286 -27.95 21.51 -28.19
N GLU A 287 -28.69 20.43 -28.45
CA GLU A 287 -29.52 20.27 -29.67
C GLU A 287 -30.98 20.74 -29.47
N SER A 288 -31.33 21.18 -28.25
CA SER A 288 -32.65 21.70 -27.89
C SER A 288 -32.69 23.20 -27.59
N ASP A 289 -31.58 23.91 -27.82
CA ASP A 289 -31.47 25.38 -27.95
C ASP A 289 -31.18 25.76 -29.42
#